data_AF-A0A2B4SVZ2-F1
#
_entry.id   AF-A0A2B4SVZ2-F1
#
_cell.length_a   1.000
_cell.length_b   1.000
_cell.length_c   1.000
_cell.angle_alpha   90.00
_cell.angle_beta   90.00
_cell.angle_gamma   90.00
#
_symmetry.space_group_name_H-M   'P 1'
#
loop_
_entity.id
_entity.type
_entity.pdbx_description
1 polymer ?
#
loop_
_entity_poly.entity_id
_entity_poly.type
_entity_poly.pdbx_seq_one_letter_code
_entity_poly.pdbx_strand_id
1 'polypeptide(L)'
;MTVSVGVTVVSHDSENRTLVDGFDPKGSNSRNVTYHETSLLQLASLTASSAHCEQFIKNKCYESILLYNGDMFNWWVSLEGEKMTYWGGVDSVPYKCACGFNKTCANQGYVCNCDDDVCGSRSLSCLYSSEKNSALYRRPTGHLSFGNFKHDALYYLWEEKLTSSMVKDHFVCAFHCVDEPKCYSFNVAESPDSNGLYLCELLVTDKYRATGKFFANNTFHHFSPLSPCESVPCKNGGVCVPEYVSNSYRCDCKPGFCGTHCKRGGDKTCSKIKLCNLPSGSYVIDPDREGGVRPFKVYCDMTDKKGIGVTVVSHDSENRMRVYGFRGRGSYSRSINYTEADMAQLAKLTASSAHCEQFIKYECLGSRLLFNGDMYGWWVSRDGEKMKYWGGVDSVDYKCACGLNNTCADTNYGCNCDIEGNTWREDSGFLTNKSKLPVKQVRFGDALYYGDKGYHTLGKLRCFGLI
;
A
#
# COMPACT_ATOMS: atom_id res chain seq x y z
N MET A 1 -23.94 4.32 20.34
CA MET A 1 -23.09 5.35 20.98
C MET A 1 -21.71 4.76 21.10
N THR A 2 -20.66 5.45 20.64
CA THR A 2 -19.28 4.99 20.80
C THR A 2 -18.73 5.58 22.08
N VAL A 3 -18.38 4.73 23.05
CA VAL A 3 -17.63 5.17 24.24
C VAL A 3 -16.15 5.08 23.89
N SER A 4 -15.47 6.22 24.00
CA SER A 4 -14.05 6.38 23.70
C SER A 4 -13.31 6.72 24.99
N VAL A 5 -12.24 5.99 25.29
CA VAL A 5 -11.44 6.14 26.51
C VAL A 5 -10.18 6.90 26.18
N GLY A 6 -10.12 8.18 26.57
CA GLY A 6 -8.95 9.04 26.41
C GLY A 6 -8.08 9.07 27.67
N VAL A 7 -6.79 8.82 27.51
CA VAL A 7 -5.80 8.71 28.59
C VAL A 7 -4.56 9.53 28.23
N THR A 8 -3.97 10.23 29.21
CA THR A 8 -2.74 11.03 29.04
C THR A 8 -1.80 10.77 30.21
N VAL A 9 -0.51 10.56 29.92
CA VAL A 9 0.55 10.39 30.91
C VAL A 9 1.60 11.48 30.72
N VAL A 10 1.98 12.11 31.82
CA VAL A 10 3.02 13.16 31.91
C VAL A 10 4.03 12.72 32.96
N SER A 11 5.31 12.61 32.59
CA SER A 11 6.40 12.28 33.51
C SER A 11 7.12 13.55 33.98
N HIS A 12 7.09 13.83 35.29
CA HIS A 12 7.97 14.82 35.92
C HIS A 12 9.27 14.14 36.41
N ASP A 13 10.40 14.45 35.77
CA ASP A 13 11.72 14.11 36.30
C ASP A 13 12.12 15.13 37.38
N SER A 14 11.97 14.76 38.66
CA SER A 14 12.34 15.59 39.81
C SER A 14 13.68 15.22 40.45
N GLU A 15 14.53 14.45 39.76
CA GLU A 15 15.83 14.01 40.26
C GLU A 15 17.00 14.40 39.34
N ASN A 16 17.58 15.59 39.60
CA ASN A 16 18.98 15.82 39.29
C ASN A 16 19.65 16.76 40.32
N ARG A 17 19.68 16.32 41.58
CA ARG A 17 20.51 16.95 42.63
C ARG A 17 21.95 16.47 42.54
N THR A 18 22.71 17.01 41.60
CA THR A 18 24.18 16.90 41.62
C THR A 18 24.78 18.01 42.50
N LEU A 19 25.22 17.62 43.69
CA LEU A 19 26.20 18.41 44.44
C LEU A 19 27.50 18.48 43.63
N VAL A 20 27.96 19.68 43.32
CA VAL A 20 29.31 19.94 42.82
C VAL A 20 29.91 21.05 43.68
N ASP A 21 30.86 20.67 44.52
CA ASP A 21 31.70 21.60 45.27
C ASP A 21 32.65 22.37 44.34
N GLY A 22 33.08 23.57 44.76
CA GLY A 22 34.34 24.16 44.31
C GLY A 22 34.23 25.29 43.28
N PHE A 23 34.21 26.52 43.78
CA PHE A 23 34.69 27.70 43.06
C PHE A 23 36.22 27.62 42.89
N ASP A 24 36.76 27.93 41.70
CA ASP A 24 37.99 28.74 41.57
C ASP A 24 38.00 29.49 40.22
N PRO A 25 38.38 30.79 40.14
CA PRO A 25 38.24 31.59 38.92
C PRO A 25 39.57 31.99 38.27
N LYS A 26 39.67 31.90 36.93
CA LYS A 26 40.50 32.75 36.02
C LYS A 26 40.45 32.25 34.56
N GLY A 27 40.69 33.13 33.59
CA GLY A 27 41.38 32.72 32.35
C GLY A 27 40.69 32.91 30.98
N SER A 28 40.44 34.17 30.59
CA SER A 28 40.72 34.74 29.25
C SER A 28 40.45 34.00 27.91
N ASN A 29 39.83 34.75 26.97
CA ASN A 29 40.00 34.69 25.50
C ASN A 29 39.43 33.46 24.74
N SER A 30 38.84 33.56 23.53
CA SER A 30 38.64 34.72 22.62
C SER A 30 37.61 34.45 21.51
N ARG A 31 36.90 35.51 21.05
CA ARG A 31 36.53 35.90 19.65
C ARG A 31 36.04 34.82 18.65
N ASN A 32 35.05 34.99 17.76
CA ASN A 32 34.08 36.03 17.35
C ASN A 32 32.92 35.23 16.65
N VAL A 33 31.69 35.71 16.38
CA VAL A 33 31.26 36.75 15.41
C VAL A 33 29.77 37.11 15.68
N THR A 34 29.39 38.35 15.34
CA THR A 34 28.09 39.04 15.54
C THR A 34 27.01 38.64 14.50
N TYR A 35 25.71 39.00 14.57
CA TYR A 35 24.91 40.02 15.27
C TYR A 35 23.54 39.41 15.74
N HIS A 36 22.48 40.07 16.24
CA HIS A 36 22.10 41.50 16.40
C HIS A 36 21.17 41.73 17.63
N GLU A 37 20.43 42.84 17.59
CA GLU A 37 19.56 43.51 18.57
C GLU A 37 18.06 43.06 18.53
N THR A 38 17.13 43.42 19.45
CA THR A 38 17.11 44.46 20.51
C THR A 38 16.05 44.17 21.60
N SER A 39 16.26 44.73 22.82
CA SER A 39 15.23 45.07 23.84
C SER A 39 14.45 43.91 24.51
N LEU A 40 13.65 44.06 25.58
CA LEU A 40 13.63 44.83 26.86
C LEU A 40 12.65 44.02 27.78
N LEU A 41 12.46 44.19 29.10
CA LEU A 41 12.83 45.21 30.11
C LEU A 41 13.10 44.50 31.47
N GLN A 42 12.82 45.14 32.61
CA GLN A 42 12.96 44.63 33.99
C GLN A 42 11.60 44.23 34.61
N LEU A 43 11.59 43.43 35.68
CA LEU A 43 11.03 43.87 36.98
C LEU A 43 11.37 42.90 38.13
N ALA A 44 11.36 43.46 39.34
CA ALA A 44 12.04 42.94 40.52
C ALA A 44 11.29 41.89 41.34
N SER A 45 12.03 41.26 42.24
CA SER A 45 11.61 40.33 43.30
C SER A 45 10.68 40.96 44.34
N LEU A 46 9.68 40.20 44.78
CA LEU A 46 9.05 40.31 46.10
C LEU A 46 8.80 38.90 46.64
N THR A 47 9.31 38.61 47.83
CA THR A 47 9.16 37.34 48.53
C THR A 47 7.99 37.39 49.51
N ALA A 48 7.20 36.31 49.58
CA ALA A 48 6.26 36.07 50.67
C ALA A 48 6.18 34.56 50.93
N SER A 49 6.65 34.13 52.10
CA SER A 49 6.67 32.73 52.52
C SER A 49 5.41 32.39 53.33
N SER A 50 4.90 31.16 53.18
CA SER A 50 4.12 30.53 54.25
C SER A 50 4.34 29.01 54.24
N ALA A 51 4.93 28.49 55.30
CA ALA A 51 5.38 27.09 55.41
C ALA A 51 4.24 26.09 55.74
N HIS A 52 3.01 26.37 55.28
CA HIS A 52 1.84 25.48 55.48
C HIS A 52 1.34 24.81 54.19
N CYS A 53 1.69 25.31 52.99
CA CYS A 53 1.31 24.63 51.74
C CYS A 53 2.16 23.38 51.42
N GLU A 54 3.46 23.38 51.77
CA GLU A 54 4.42 22.33 51.38
C GLU A 54 4.09 20.92 51.92
N GLN A 55 3.20 20.81 52.91
CA GLN A 55 2.89 19.54 53.56
C GLN A 55 1.59 18.88 53.04
N PHE A 56 0.77 19.61 52.27
CA PHE A 56 -0.50 19.10 51.74
C PHE A 56 -0.40 18.58 50.28
N ILE A 57 0.56 19.09 49.50
CA ILE A 57 0.70 18.80 48.06
C ILE A 57 1.39 17.44 47.80
N LYS A 58 2.24 16.96 48.72
CA LYS A 58 3.22 15.89 48.46
C LYS A 58 2.71 14.47 48.12
N ASN A 59 1.40 14.18 48.09
CA ASN A 59 0.95 12.77 48.08
C ASN A 59 -0.39 12.39 47.37
N LYS A 60 -1.19 13.29 46.76
CA LYS A 60 -2.60 12.92 46.40
C LYS A 60 -3.20 13.41 45.06
N CYS A 61 -2.41 13.74 44.02
CA CYS A 61 -2.97 13.99 42.67
C CYS A 61 -2.21 13.20 41.58
N TYR A 62 -2.94 12.36 40.83
CA TYR A 62 -2.55 11.95 39.48
C TYR A 62 -3.44 12.72 38.49
N GLU A 63 -2.84 13.41 37.53
CA GLU A 63 -3.60 14.21 36.55
C GLU A 63 -3.91 13.41 35.28
N SER A 64 -5.20 13.32 34.95
CA SER A 64 -5.66 13.09 33.57
C SER A 64 -7.08 13.63 33.41
N ILE A 65 -7.27 14.63 32.54
CA ILE A 65 -8.59 15.07 32.07
C ILE A 65 -8.53 15.09 30.54
N LEU A 66 -9.40 14.33 29.88
CA LEU A 66 -9.76 14.56 28.48
C LEU A 66 -11.22 14.15 28.22
N LEU A 67 -12.03 15.14 27.83
CA LEU A 67 -13.45 14.98 27.47
C LEU A 67 -13.61 14.90 25.95
N TYR A 68 -14.70 14.26 25.49
CA TYR A 68 -15.12 14.24 24.09
C TYR A 68 -16.63 14.51 24.00
N ASN A 69 -17.07 15.28 22.99
CA ASN A 69 -18.46 15.66 22.73
C ASN A 69 -19.19 16.51 23.79
N GLY A 70 -18.55 17.55 24.32
CA GLY A 70 -19.24 18.77 24.79
C GLY A 70 -19.88 18.75 26.19
N ASP A 71 -20.10 17.58 26.79
CA ASP A 71 -20.63 17.48 28.16
C ASP A 71 -19.50 17.22 29.18
N MET A 72 -19.39 18.09 30.19
CA MET A 72 -18.47 17.91 31.33
C MET A 72 -19.05 16.93 32.35
N PHE A 73 -18.36 15.80 32.56
CA PHE A 73 -18.57 14.93 33.71
C PHE A 73 -17.25 14.62 34.43
N ASN A 74 -16.90 15.50 35.38
CA ASN A 74 -15.82 15.23 36.34
C ASN A 74 -16.44 14.84 37.69
N TRP A 75 -15.96 13.75 38.28
CA TRP A 75 -16.03 13.49 39.73
C TRP A 75 -14.69 12.92 40.18
N TRP A 76 -14.23 13.37 41.34
CA TRP A 76 -13.03 12.84 41.97
C TRP A 76 -13.44 11.79 43.00
N VAL A 77 -12.65 10.73 43.15
CA VAL A 77 -12.85 9.69 44.16
C VAL A 77 -11.68 9.71 45.11
N SER A 78 -11.94 9.75 46.42
CA SER A 78 -10.88 9.70 47.43
C SER A 78 -10.22 8.30 47.43
N LEU A 79 -9.03 8.19 48.04
CA LEU A 79 -8.37 6.88 48.23
C LEU A 79 -9.17 5.88 49.08
N GLU A 80 -10.26 6.33 49.70
CA GLU A 80 -11.19 5.53 50.52
C GLU A 80 -12.53 5.25 49.81
N GLY A 81 -12.67 5.66 48.53
CA GLY A 81 -13.83 5.33 47.69
C GLY A 81 -14.99 6.34 47.75
N GLU A 82 -14.86 7.45 48.48
CA GLU A 82 -15.91 8.47 48.55
C GLU A 82 -15.88 9.44 47.36
N LYS A 83 -17.07 9.79 46.86
CA LYS A 83 -17.28 10.70 45.73
C LYS A 83 -17.18 12.16 46.17
N MET A 84 -16.06 12.80 45.87
CA MET A 84 -15.81 14.21 46.15
C MET A 84 -16.57 15.11 45.15
N THR A 85 -17.44 15.98 45.65
CA THR A 85 -18.27 16.90 44.83
C THR A 85 -17.72 18.32 44.74
N TYR A 86 -16.81 18.74 45.63
CA TYR A 86 -16.22 20.07 45.68
C TYR A 86 -14.76 20.04 46.20
N TRP A 87 -13.97 21.06 45.86
CA TRP A 87 -12.68 21.36 46.49
C TRP A 87 -12.82 22.58 47.39
N GLY A 88 -12.20 22.55 48.57
CA GLY A 88 -12.58 23.39 49.70
C GLY A 88 -12.12 24.85 49.67
N GLY A 89 -13.02 25.75 50.06
CA GLY A 89 -12.76 27.15 50.40
C GLY A 89 -13.97 27.74 51.13
N VAL A 90 -13.76 28.37 52.28
CA VAL A 90 -14.84 28.90 53.13
C VAL A 90 -15.36 30.22 52.54
N ASP A 91 -16.68 30.45 52.64
CA ASP A 91 -17.41 31.68 52.32
C ASP A 91 -17.26 32.30 50.90
N SER A 92 -18.22 31.92 50.03
CA SER A 92 -18.91 32.83 49.09
C SER A 92 -18.20 33.38 47.84
N VAL A 93 -16.95 33.03 47.53
CA VAL A 93 -16.29 33.50 46.27
C VAL A 93 -15.79 32.33 45.40
N PRO A 94 -16.26 32.18 44.14
CA PRO A 94 -15.78 31.13 43.24
C PRO A 94 -14.47 31.56 42.57
N TYR A 95 -13.34 30.98 42.99
CA TYR A 95 -12.08 31.06 42.25
C TYR A 95 -12.19 30.25 40.95
N LYS A 96 -12.56 30.94 39.86
CA LYS A 96 -12.35 30.42 38.50
C LYS A 96 -10.86 30.51 38.18
N CYS A 97 -10.26 29.41 37.70
CA CYS A 97 -8.94 29.47 37.06
C CYS A 97 -9.03 30.35 35.80
N ALA A 98 -8.66 31.61 35.95
CA ALA A 98 -8.65 32.58 34.87
C ALA A 98 -7.30 32.53 34.15
N CYS A 99 -7.28 31.90 32.98
CA CYS A 99 -6.34 32.31 31.95
C CYS A 99 -6.49 33.82 31.74
N GLY A 100 -5.37 34.55 31.63
CA GLY A 100 -5.37 36.01 31.52
C GLY A 100 -6.36 36.51 30.46
N PHE A 101 -7.09 37.59 30.81
CA PHE A 101 -8.22 38.18 30.09
C PHE A 101 -8.42 37.70 28.62
N ASN A 102 -9.57 37.05 28.38
CA ASN A 102 -10.14 36.69 27.07
C ASN A 102 -9.69 35.42 26.32
N LYS A 103 -9.03 34.42 26.94
CA LYS A 103 -8.85 33.10 26.29
C LYS A 103 -9.06 31.90 27.22
N THR A 104 -10.13 31.12 27.01
CA THR A 104 -10.36 29.84 27.69
C THR A 104 -9.69 28.68 26.93
N CYS A 105 -8.72 28.01 27.56
CA CYS A 105 -8.05 26.83 26.98
C CYS A 105 -9.00 25.64 26.70
N ALA A 106 -10.15 25.59 27.38
CA ALA A 106 -11.14 24.52 27.31
C ALA A 106 -11.69 24.24 25.89
N ASN A 107 -11.73 25.24 25.00
CA ASN A 107 -12.39 25.11 23.69
C ASN A 107 -11.47 24.64 22.54
N GLN A 108 -10.20 24.29 22.80
CA GLN A 108 -9.23 24.01 21.74
C GLN A 108 -8.32 22.78 21.94
N GLY A 109 -8.59 21.96 22.98
CA GLY A 109 -7.86 20.71 23.23
C GLY A 109 -6.44 20.92 23.76
N TYR A 110 -6.22 21.96 24.57
CA TYR A 110 -4.96 22.19 25.24
C TYR A 110 -4.87 21.37 26.54
N VAL A 111 -3.75 20.68 26.74
CA VAL A 111 -3.32 20.21 28.06
C VAL A 111 -2.61 21.38 28.74
N CYS A 112 -2.99 21.70 29.98
CA CYS A 112 -2.26 22.66 30.79
C CYS A 112 -1.10 21.92 31.47
N ASN A 113 0.15 22.31 31.15
CA ASN A 113 1.30 21.89 31.94
C ASN A 113 1.60 22.93 33.02
N CYS A 114 1.81 22.50 34.25
CA CYS A 114 2.33 23.35 35.32
C CYS A 114 3.83 23.04 35.47
N ASP A 115 4.68 23.90 34.91
CA ASP A 115 6.10 23.85 35.20
C ASP A 115 6.34 24.47 36.59
N ASP A 116 6.97 23.68 37.47
CA ASP A 116 7.25 23.94 38.90
C ASP A 116 6.04 24.03 39.87
N ASP A 117 6.29 23.68 41.15
CA ASP A 117 5.33 23.53 42.27
C ASP A 117 4.57 24.83 42.70
N VAL A 118 4.53 25.84 41.84
CA VAL A 118 3.86 27.12 42.09
C VAL A 118 2.98 27.46 40.88
N CYS A 119 1.67 27.21 41.01
CA CYS A 119 0.66 27.66 40.05
C CYS A 119 0.41 29.18 40.17
N GLY A 120 1.50 29.96 40.07
CA GLY A 120 1.60 31.34 40.52
C GLY A 120 2.75 32.08 39.86
N SER A 121 2.44 32.68 38.71
CA SER A 121 3.25 33.61 37.92
C SER A 121 4.34 33.04 36.99
N ARG A 122 4.12 33.33 35.69
CA ARG A 122 5.02 33.21 34.52
C ARG A 122 5.17 31.80 33.90
N SER A 123 4.79 31.74 32.61
CA SER A 123 4.98 30.60 31.67
C SER A 123 4.07 29.37 31.81
N LEU A 124 2.76 29.51 31.57
CA LEU A 124 1.99 28.38 31.02
C LEU A 124 2.43 28.13 29.57
N SER A 125 3.15 27.04 29.33
CA SER A 125 3.50 26.58 27.99
C SER A 125 2.29 25.88 27.35
N CYS A 126 1.51 26.63 26.57
CA CYS A 126 0.48 26.02 25.71
C CYS A 126 1.17 25.24 24.57
N LEU A 127 1.45 23.94 24.79
CA LEU A 127 2.08 23.07 23.80
C LEU A 127 1.29 23.13 22.49
N TYR A 128 1.97 23.60 21.43
CA TYR A 128 1.34 23.93 20.16
C TYR A 128 0.89 22.66 19.44
N SER A 129 -0.41 22.54 19.20
CA SER A 129 -1.05 21.31 18.72
C SER A 129 -0.74 21.00 17.24
N SER A 130 0.40 20.39 16.96
CA SER A 130 0.66 19.67 15.70
C SER A 130 0.15 18.22 15.74
N GLU A 131 0.05 17.63 16.95
CA GLU A 131 -0.34 16.24 17.22
C GLU A 131 -1.87 16.01 17.20
N LYS A 132 -2.62 16.90 16.52
CA LYS A 132 -4.05 17.17 16.76
C LYS A 132 -5.05 16.11 16.27
N ASN A 133 -4.59 14.90 15.98
CA ASN A 133 -5.44 13.84 15.43
C ASN A 133 -5.05 12.42 15.86
N SER A 134 -3.88 12.19 16.49
CA SER A 134 -3.40 10.84 16.80
C SER A 134 -4.39 10.06 17.69
N ALA A 135 -4.43 8.73 17.54
CA ALA A 135 -5.22 7.86 18.40
C ALA A 135 -4.37 7.12 19.45
N LEU A 136 -3.06 7.00 19.21
CA LEU A 136 -2.07 6.51 20.16
C LEU A 136 -0.74 7.19 19.82
N TYR A 137 -0.17 7.89 20.79
CA TYR A 137 1.06 8.66 20.65
C TYR A 137 1.91 8.48 21.90
N ARG A 138 3.21 8.28 21.69
CA ARG A 138 4.23 8.14 22.75
C ARG A 138 5.39 9.04 22.37
N ARG A 139 5.69 10.08 23.14
CA ARG A 139 6.82 10.96 22.84
C ARG A 139 8.13 10.26 23.25
N PRO A 140 9.17 10.19 22.39
CA PRO A 140 10.42 9.48 22.70
C PRO A 140 11.18 9.97 23.95
N THR A 141 10.85 11.16 24.44
CA THR A 141 11.51 11.84 25.58
C THR A 141 10.63 11.89 26.84
N GLY A 142 9.66 10.97 27.00
CA GLY A 142 8.88 10.77 28.23
C GLY A 142 7.75 11.77 28.50
N HIS A 143 7.97 13.07 28.27
CA HIS A 143 7.11 14.14 28.80
C HIS A 143 5.61 14.14 28.41
N LEU A 144 5.19 13.39 27.37
CA LEU A 144 3.77 13.28 27.01
C LEU A 144 3.50 12.00 26.21
N SER A 145 2.62 11.15 26.72
CA SER A 145 2.04 10.02 26.00
C SER A 145 0.51 10.04 26.12
N PHE A 146 -0.21 9.63 25.07
CA PHE A 146 -1.67 9.56 25.13
C PHE A 146 -2.25 8.44 24.26
N GLY A 147 -3.41 7.93 24.66
CA GLY A 147 -4.16 6.90 23.94
C GLY A 147 -5.66 7.15 23.96
N ASN A 148 -6.33 6.90 22.83
CA ASN A 148 -7.77 7.02 22.67
C ASN A 148 -8.34 5.70 22.13
N PHE A 149 -8.86 4.89 23.04
CA PHE A 149 -9.30 3.51 22.77
C PHE A 149 -10.80 3.41 22.55
N LYS A 150 -11.21 2.66 21.53
CA LYS A 150 -12.58 2.21 21.33
C LYS A 150 -12.84 0.99 22.23
N HIS A 151 -13.94 1.01 22.96
CA HIS A 151 -14.48 -0.16 23.65
C HIS A 151 -15.25 -1.05 22.67
N ASP A 152 -14.79 -2.29 22.49
CA ASP A 152 -15.54 -3.37 21.84
C ASP A 152 -15.99 -4.36 22.93
N ALA A 153 -17.21 -4.16 23.45
CA ALA A 153 -17.74 -4.91 24.59
C ALA A 153 -18.12 -6.36 24.23
N LEU A 154 -17.79 -7.32 25.10
CA LEU A 154 -17.99 -8.75 24.88
C LEU A 154 -17.24 -9.27 23.63
N TYR A 155 -15.98 -8.87 23.50
CA TYR A 155 -15.05 -9.31 22.47
C TYR A 155 -13.67 -9.58 23.08
N TYR A 156 -12.95 -10.52 22.47
CA TYR A 156 -11.59 -10.87 22.85
C TYR A 156 -10.70 -10.91 21.61
N LEU A 157 -9.48 -10.39 21.74
CA LEU A 157 -8.42 -10.58 20.75
C LEU A 157 -7.48 -11.69 21.23
N TRP A 158 -7.51 -12.84 20.55
CA TRP A 158 -6.69 -14.02 20.89
C TRP A 158 -5.29 -13.90 20.27
N GLU A 159 -4.44 -13.12 20.91
CA GLU A 159 -3.06 -12.89 20.48
C GLU A 159 -2.04 -13.04 21.62
N GLU A 160 -0.75 -12.99 21.25
CA GLU A 160 0.36 -12.97 22.20
C GLU A 160 0.25 -11.78 23.16
N LYS A 161 0.32 -12.10 24.46
CA LYS A 161 0.21 -11.16 25.57
C LYS A 161 1.61 -10.67 25.94
N LEU A 162 1.81 -9.36 25.98
CA LEU A 162 3.01 -8.75 26.53
C LEU A 162 3.12 -9.01 28.03
N THR A 163 2.01 -8.82 28.73
CA THR A 163 1.88 -9.03 30.17
C THR A 163 0.41 -9.14 30.56
N SER A 164 0.15 -9.68 31.74
CA SER A 164 -1.17 -9.76 32.36
C SER A 164 -1.10 -9.27 33.81
N SER A 165 -2.03 -8.42 34.22
CA SER A 165 -2.06 -7.81 35.55
C SER A 165 -3.47 -7.68 36.10
N MET A 166 -3.63 -7.61 37.42
CA MET A 166 -4.91 -7.33 38.07
C MET A 166 -5.02 -5.81 38.29
N VAL A 167 -6.11 -5.21 37.83
CA VAL A 167 -6.31 -3.74 37.80
C VAL A 167 -7.67 -3.36 38.38
N LYS A 168 -7.83 -2.12 38.87
CA LYS A 168 -9.10 -1.64 39.45
C LYS A 168 -10.21 -1.46 38.41
N ASP A 169 -9.84 -1.09 37.19
CA ASP A 169 -10.76 -0.81 36.09
C ASP A 169 -10.01 -0.82 34.73
N HIS A 170 -10.75 -0.58 33.65
CA HIS A 170 -10.20 -0.53 32.29
C HIS A 170 -9.33 0.71 32.00
N PHE A 171 -9.46 1.81 32.75
CA PHE A 171 -8.59 2.97 32.59
C PHE A 171 -7.17 2.63 33.03
N VAL A 172 -7.00 1.96 34.18
CA VAL A 172 -5.69 1.48 34.66
C VAL A 172 -5.02 0.56 33.62
N CYS A 173 -5.79 -0.32 32.96
CA CYS A 173 -5.27 -1.14 31.86
C CYS A 173 -4.83 -0.29 30.64
N ALA A 174 -5.61 0.75 30.32
CA ALA A 174 -5.26 1.70 29.26
C ALA A 174 -3.98 2.49 29.56
N PHE A 175 -3.78 2.95 30.81
CA PHE A 175 -2.53 3.57 31.27
C PHE A 175 -1.34 2.64 31.04
N HIS A 176 -1.42 1.39 31.54
CA HIS A 176 -0.37 0.39 31.32
C HIS A 176 -0.08 0.16 29.82
N CYS A 177 -1.09 0.20 28.96
CA CYS A 177 -0.88 0.11 27.51
C CYS A 177 -0.25 1.37 26.91
N VAL A 178 -0.61 2.58 27.37
CA VAL A 178 0.02 3.82 26.89
C VAL A 178 1.51 3.84 27.23
N ASP A 179 1.87 3.43 28.45
CA ASP A 179 3.25 3.44 28.93
C ASP A 179 4.12 2.32 28.35
N GLU A 180 3.57 1.14 28.03
CA GLU A 180 4.31 0.05 27.37
C GLU A 180 4.49 0.33 25.86
N PRO A 181 5.72 0.61 25.37
CA PRO A 181 5.94 1.04 23.98
C PRO A 181 5.51 0.00 22.93
N LYS A 182 5.50 -1.29 23.28
CA LYS A 182 5.09 -2.40 22.40
C LYS A 182 3.58 -2.67 22.41
N CYS A 183 2.84 -2.09 23.36
CA CYS A 183 1.39 -2.33 23.44
C CYS A 183 0.68 -1.60 22.29
N TYR A 184 -0.28 -2.28 21.67
CA TYR A 184 -1.14 -1.70 20.64
C TYR A 184 -2.62 -1.80 20.98
N SER A 185 -3.04 -2.78 21.78
CA SER A 185 -4.40 -2.95 22.29
C SER A 185 -4.38 -3.77 23.57
N PHE A 186 -5.53 -3.91 24.24
CA PHE A 186 -5.63 -4.72 25.46
C PHE A 186 -7.00 -5.40 25.59
N ASN A 187 -7.04 -6.50 26.35
CA ASN A 187 -8.27 -7.13 26.82
C ASN A 187 -8.46 -6.81 28.32
N VAL A 188 -9.71 -6.68 28.77
CA VAL A 188 -10.07 -6.56 30.20
C VAL A 188 -11.20 -7.53 30.51
N ALA A 189 -11.14 -8.27 31.61
CA ALA A 189 -12.22 -9.17 32.02
C ALA A 189 -13.55 -8.41 32.19
N GLU A 190 -14.67 -9.06 31.88
CA GLU A 190 -16.04 -8.54 32.12
C GLU A 190 -16.35 -8.45 33.61
N SER A 191 -15.88 -9.43 34.40
CA SER A 191 -16.13 -9.51 35.84
C SER A 191 -14.83 -9.43 36.64
N PRO A 192 -14.83 -8.77 37.81
CA PRO A 192 -13.68 -8.74 38.69
C PRO A 192 -13.50 -10.06 39.47
N ASP A 193 -12.34 -10.21 40.08
CA ASP A 193 -12.05 -11.25 41.06
C ASP A 193 -12.73 -10.99 42.42
N SER A 194 -12.45 -11.85 43.41
CA SER A 194 -12.96 -11.71 44.78
C SER A 194 -12.49 -10.45 45.52
N ASN A 195 -11.49 -9.73 45.00
CA ASN A 195 -10.95 -8.49 45.56
C ASN A 195 -11.49 -7.24 44.84
N GLY A 196 -12.35 -7.41 43.83
CA GLY A 196 -12.86 -6.31 43.01
C GLY A 196 -11.89 -5.86 41.90
N LEU A 197 -10.91 -6.69 41.53
CA LEU A 197 -9.91 -6.38 40.50
C LEU A 197 -10.19 -7.15 39.21
N TYR A 198 -10.07 -6.49 38.07
CA TYR A 198 -10.24 -7.06 36.74
C TYR A 198 -8.90 -7.56 36.19
N LEU A 199 -8.91 -8.69 35.46
CA LEU A 199 -7.74 -9.15 34.72
C LEU A 199 -7.56 -8.29 33.45
N CYS A 200 -6.42 -7.63 33.35
CA CYS A 200 -5.95 -6.81 32.22
C CYS A 200 -4.86 -7.56 31.45
N GLU A 201 -4.94 -7.59 30.13
CA GLU A 201 -3.98 -8.25 29.24
C GLU A 201 -3.51 -7.31 28.14
N LEU A 202 -2.22 -6.95 28.12
CA LEU A 202 -1.65 -6.06 27.10
C LEU A 202 -1.20 -6.86 25.88
N LEU A 203 -1.45 -6.35 24.66
CA LEU A 203 -1.26 -7.09 23.42
C LEU A 203 -0.29 -6.40 22.45
N VAL A 204 0.52 -7.21 21.75
CA VAL A 204 1.53 -6.79 20.75
C VAL A 204 0.94 -6.27 19.43
N THR A 205 -0.38 -6.28 19.27
CA THR A 205 -1.08 -6.00 18.00
C THR A 205 -2.48 -5.46 18.30
N ASP A 206 -3.28 -5.25 17.25
CA ASP A 206 -4.62 -4.67 17.31
C ASP A 206 -5.62 -5.49 16.47
N LYS A 207 -6.92 -5.24 16.67
CA LYS A 207 -8.00 -5.95 15.96
C LYS A 207 -8.00 -5.75 14.43
N TYR A 208 -7.39 -4.68 13.92
CA TYR A 208 -7.37 -4.35 12.49
C TYR A 208 -6.27 -5.14 11.75
N ARG A 209 -5.16 -5.43 12.44
CA ARG A 209 -4.08 -6.31 11.97
C ARG A 209 -4.43 -7.78 12.12
N ALA A 210 -4.98 -8.16 13.27
CA ALA A 210 -5.25 -9.55 13.65
C ALA A 210 -6.72 -9.97 13.43
N THR A 211 -7.30 -9.59 12.29
CA THR A 211 -8.74 -9.75 11.98
C THR A 211 -9.28 -11.17 12.08
N GLY A 212 -8.44 -12.20 11.89
CA GLY A 212 -8.80 -13.61 12.03
C GLY A 212 -8.79 -14.16 13.47
N LYS A 213 -8.42 -13.33 14.46
CA LYS A 213 -8.27 -13.71 15.88
C LYS A 213 -9.15 -12.87 16.82
N PHE A 214 -9.99 -12.00 16.25
CA PHE A 214 -10.91 -11.13 16.98
C PHE A 214 -12.33 -11.70 16.92
N PHE A 215 -12.93 -12.04 18.06
CA PHE A 215 -14.23 -12.70 18.12
C PHE A 215 -15.03 -12.34 19.37
N ALA A 216 -16.34 -12.55 19.30
CA ALA A 216 -17.26 -12.33 20.42
C ALA A 216 -16.95 -13.28 21.58
N ASN A 217 -16.89 -12.75 22.79
CA ASN A 217 -16.47 -13.45 24.00
C ASN A 217 -17.25 -12.90 25.21
N ASN A 218 -17.75 -13.77 26.07
CA ASN A 218 -18.61 -13.37 27.20
C ASN A 218 -17.86 -13.16 28.53
N THR A 219 -16.54 -13.23 28.55
CA THR A 219 -15.70 -13.06 29.75
C THR A 219 -14.72 -11.89 29.67
N PHE A 220 -14.61 -11.23 28.51
CA PHE A 220 -13.71 -10.10 28.27
C PHE A 220 -14.34 -9.03 27.37
N HIS A 221 -13.88 -7.80 27.55
CA HIS A 221 -13.95 -6.71 26.59
C HIS A 221 -12.60 -6.51 25.89
N HIS A 222 -12.63 -5.95 24.70
CA HIS A 222 -11.43 -5.58 23.97
C HIS A 222 -11.36 -4.06 23.73
N PHE A 223 -10.14 -3.52 23.75
CA PHE A 223 -9.87 -2.10 23.56
C PHE A 223 -8.73 -1.89 22.56
N SER A 224 -9.07 -1.41 21.37
CA SER A 224 -8.10 -1.00 20.33
C SER A 224 -8.17 0.52 20.11
N PRO A 225 -7.05 1.21 19.80
CA PRO A 225 -7.09 2.63 19.50
C PRO A 225 -7.99 2.93 18.29
N LEU A 226 -8.58 4.12 18.29
CA LEU A 226 -9.39 4.59 17.16
C LEU A 226 -8.58 4.58 15.86
N SER A 227 -9.24 4.24 14.76
CA SER A 227 -8.60 4.23 13.43
C SER A 227 -9.63 4.36 12.32
N PRO A 228 -9.27 4.98 11.17
CA PRO A 228 -10.08 4.89 9.95
C PRO A 228 -10.27 3.44 9.45
N CYS A 229 -9.46 2.48 9.92
CA CYS A 229 -9.62 1.05 9.63
C CYS A 229 -10.99 0.49 10.07
N GLU A 230 -11.69 1.12 11.01
CA GLU A 230 -13.06 0.77 11.42
C GLU A 230 -14.05 0.81 10.23
N SER A 231 -13.78 1.60 9.19
CA SER A 231 -14.59 1.67 7.95
C SER A 231 -14.37 0.49 6.98
N VAL A 232 -13.50 -0.47 7.33
CA VAL A 232 -13.04 -1.58 6.49
C VAL A 232 -12.64 -1.11 5.08
N PRO A 233 -11.67 -0.17 4.96
CA PRO A 233 -11.37 0.49 3.69
C PRO A 233 -10.68 -0.44 2.68
N CYS A 234 -9.85 -1.37 3.16
CA CYS A 234 -9.11 -2.32 2.35
C CYS A 234 -10.04 -3.38 1.73
N LYS A 235 -9.89 -3.65 0.43
CA LYS A 235 -10.72 -4.60 -0.33
C LYS A 235 -9.94 -5.85 -0.70
N ASN A 236 -10.65 -6.85 -1.26
CA ASN A 236 -10.08 -8.14 -1.68
C ASN A 236 -9.27 -8.86 -0.57
N GLY A 237 -9.72 -8.71 0.68
CA GLY A 237 -9.08 -9.34 1.85
C GLY A 237 -7.71 -8.78 2.23
N GLY A 238 -7.32 -7.58 1.76
CA GLY A 238 -6.14 -6.88 2.26
C GLY A 238 -6.31 -6.46 3.72
N VAL A 239 -5.22 -6.48 4.49
CA VAL A 239 -5.20 -6.15 5.92
C VAL A 239 -5.12 -4.62 6.08
N CYS A 240 -5.93 -4.06 6.99
CA CYS A 240 -5.85 -2.63 7.29
C CYS A 240 -4.83 -2.39 8.39
N VAL A 241 -3.77 -1.66 8.07
CA VAL A 241 -2.68 -1.38 9.00
C VAL A 241 -2.79 0.05 9.49
N PRO A 242 -3.17 0.27 10.75
CA PRO A 242 -3.37 1.60 11.31
C PRO A 242 -2.04 2.30 11.58
N GLU A 243 -2.04 3.61 11.40
CA GLU A 243 -0.91 4.51 11.62
C GLU A 243 -1.34 5.56 12.65
N TYR A 244 -1.34 5.12 13.92
CA TYR A 244 -2.01 5.80 15.02
C TYR A 244 -1.49 7.22 15.32
N VAL A 245 -0.22 7.52 15.03
CA VAL A 245 0.38 8.86 15.21
C VAL A 245 -0.21 9.88 14.23
N SER A 246 -0.50 9.49 12.99
CA SER A 246 -1.03 10.35 11.94
C SER A 246 -2.56 10.23 11.75
N ASN A 247 -3.20 9.34 12.49
CA ASN A 247 -4.60 8.92 12.30
C ASN A 247 -4.89 8.46 10.85
N SER A 248 -3.87 7.88 10.22
CA SER A 248 -3.95 7.32 8.87
C SER A 248 -3.98 5.80 8.92
N TYR A 249 -3.99 5.20 7.74
CA TYR A 249 -3.85 3.77 7.55
C TYR A 249 -3.24 3.52 6.18
N ARG A 250 -2.66 2.33 6.03
CA ARG A 250 -2.38 1.74 4.73
C ARG A 250 -3.07 0.38 4.63
N CYS A 251 -3.14 -0.15 3.41
CA CYS A 251 -3.64 -1.50 3.18
C CYS A 251 -2.50 -2.41 2.73
N ASP A 252 -2.20 -3.41 3.53
CA ASP A 252 -1.26 -4.47 3.19
C ASP A 252 -2.03 -5.49 2.32
N CYS A 253 -1.82 -5.41 1.00
CA CYS A 253 -2.59 -6.18 0.03
C CYS A 253 -2.16 -7.65 -0.01
N LYS A 254 -3.14 -8.54 -0.14
CA LYS A 254 -2.88 -9.96 -0.47
C LYS A 254 -2.17 -10.07 -1.84
N PRO A 255 -1.37 -11.14 -2.05
CA PRO A 255 -0.81 -11.45 -3.36
C PRO A 255 -1.88 -11.39 -4.47
N GLY A 256 -1.52 -10.82 -5.61
CA GLY A 256 -2.45 -10.56 -6.72
C GLY A 256 -3.28 -9.28 -6.59
N PHE A 257 -3.20 -8.51 -5.49
CA PHE A 257 -3.93 -7.24 -5.34
C PHE A 257 -3.01 -6.05 -5.04
N CYS A 258 -3.42 -4.84 -5.48
CA CYS A 258 -2.61 -3.64 -5.28
C CYS A 258 -3.39 -2.31 -5.32
N GLY A 259 -2.67 -1.21 -5.01
CA GLY A 259 -3.21 0.14 -4.87
C GLY A 259 -3.65 0.45 -3.44
N THR A 260 -3.93 1.73 -3.15
CA THR A 260 -4.16 2.27 -1.79
C THR A 260 -5.18 1.52 -0.95
N HIS A 261 -6.16 0.86 -1.58
CA HIS A 261 -7.22 0.08 -0.91
C HIS A 261 -7.32 -1.36 -1.46
N CYS A 262 -6.27 -1.87 -2.11
CA CYS A 262 -6.21 -3.22 -2.70
C CYS A 262 -7.33 -3.54 -3.71
N LYS A 263 -8.01 -2.52 -4.25
CA LYS A 263 -9.16 -2.67 -5.17
C LYS A 263 -8.79 -3.27 -6.53
N ARG A 264 -7.52 -3.19 -6.94
CA ARG A 264 -7.06 -3.60 -8.28
C ARG A 264 -6.47 -5.00 -8.20
N GLY A 265 -6.99 -5.93 -9.02
CA GLY A 265 -6.34 -7.21 -9.31
C GLY A 265 -5.11 -6.97 -10.19
N GLY A 266 -3.94 -7.09 -9.58
CA GLY A 266 -2.62 -6.81 -10.13
C GLY A 266 -1.94 -8.00 -10.79
N ASP A 267 -2.62 -9.13 -10.96
CA ASP A 267 -2.11 -10.40 -11.47
C ASP A 267 -2.63 -10.77 -12.88
N LYS A 268 -3.70 -10.15 -13.38
CA LYS A 268 -4.36 -10.67 -14.60
C LYS A 268 -3.55 -10.58 -15.89
N THR A 269 -2.83 -9.48 -16.09
CA THR A 269 -2.01 -9.19 -17.28
C THR A 269 -0.88 -8.24 -16.91
N CYS A 270 0.18 -8.17 -17.71
CA CYS A 270 1.29 -7.26 -17.45
C CYS A 270 0.87 -5.78 -17.38
N SER A 271 -0.18 -5.39 -18.12
CA SER A 271 -0.71 -4.02 -18.04
C SER A 271 -1.43 -3.72 -16.72
N LYS A 272 -1.95 -4.76 -16.02
CA LYS A 272 -2.49 -4.60 -14.65
C LYS A 272 -1.39 -4.72 -13.58
N ILE A 273 -0.41 -5.59 -13.76
CA ILE A 273 0.82 -5.64 -12.94
C ILE A 273 1.52 -4.26 -12.96
N LYS A 274 1.59 -3.58 -14.11
CA LYS A 274 2.18 -2.24 -14.24
C LYS A 274 1.50 -1.18 -13.35
N LEU A 275 0.18 -1.24 -13.18
CA LEU A 275 -0.56 -0.33 -12.30
C LEU A 275 -0.14 -0.45 -10.82
N CYS A 276 0.48 -1.56 -10.45
CA CYS A 276 1.06 -1.80 -9.14
C CYS A 276 2.50 -1.27 -8.99
N ASN A 277 3.02 -0.54 -9.99
CA ASN A 277 4.39 -0.02 -10.06
C ASN A 277 5.49 -1.09 -9.99
N LEU A 278 5.17 -2.32 -10.39
CA LEU A 278 6.12 -3.43 -10.43
C LEU A 278 7.04 -3.35 -11.68
N PRO A 279 8.32 -3.78 -11.57
CA PRO A 279 9.32 -3.66 -12.63
C PRO A 279 9.17 -4.72 -13.73
N SER A 280 9.95 -4.63 -14.80
CA SER A 280 10.06 -5.69 -15.81
C SER A 280 10.58 -6.99 -15.18
N GLY A 281 10.05 -8.14 -15.59
CA GLY A 281 10.38 -9.42 -14.98
C GLY A 281 9.46 -10.56 -15.40
N SER A 282 9.68 -11.76 -14.85
CA SER A 282 8.77 -12.89 -15.03
C SER A 282 7.67 -12.88 -13.97
N TYR A 283 6.42 -13.01 -14.41
CA TYR A 283 5.25 -13.04 -13.52
C TYR A 283 4.34 -14.20 -13.90
N VAL A 284 3.61 -14.75 -12.92
CA VAL A 284 2.47 -15.64 -13.16
C VAL A 284 1.24 -14.75 -13.34
N ILE A 285 0.47 -14.97 -14.40
CA ILE A 285 -0.74 -14.23 -14.71
C ILE A 285 -1.98 -15.10 -14.81
N ASP A 286 -3.13 -14.51 -14.47
CA ASP A 286 -4.46 -15.10 -14.58
C ASP A 286 -5.44 -14.17 -15.34
N PRO A 287 -5.47 -14.25 -16.69
CA PRO A 287 -6.29 -13.37 -17.52
C PRO A 287 -7.79 -13.44 -17.22
N ASP A 288 -8.33 -14.62 -16.91
CA ASP A 288 -9.78 -14.87 -16.79
C ASP A 288 -10.33 -15.07 -15.37
N ARG A 289 -9.46 -15.12 -14.34
CA ARG A 289 -9.76 -15.37 -12.91
C ARG A 289 -9.96 -16.85 -12.57
N GLU A 290 -9.90 -17.12 -11.28
CA GLU A 290 -10.36 -18.33 -10.58
C GLU A 290 -11.65 -18.93 -11.20
N GLY A 291 -11.60 -20.24 -11.48
CA GLY A 291 -12.62 -20.96 -12.24
C GLY A 291 -12.40 -20.97 -13.77
N GLY A 292 -11.44 -20.20 -14.28
CA GLY A 292 -11.03 -20.16 -15.68
C GLY A 292 -9.99 -21.21 -16.06
N VAL A 293 -9.05 -20.83 -16.95
CA VAL A 293 -7.85 -21.64 -17.21
C VAL A 293 -6.88 -21.54 -16.02
N ARG A 294 -5.88 -22.43 -15.95
CA ARG A 294 -4.83 -22.32 -14.92
C ARG A 294 -3.99 -21.06 -15.16
N PRO A 295 -3.51 -20.36 -14.11
CA PRO A 295 -2.51 -19.30 -14.24
C PRO A 295 -1.22 -19.80 -14.91
N PHE A 296 -0.50 -18.91 -15.59
CA PHE A 296 0.70 -19.27 -16.36
C PHE A 296 1.76 -18.17 -16.37
N LYS A 297 3.00 -18.53 -16.68
CA LYS A 297 4.14 -17.63 -16.58
C LYS A 297 4.40 -16.88 -17.88
N VAL A 298 4.66 -15.58 -17.75
CA VAL A 298 4.97 -14.66 -18.85
C VAL A 298 6.12 -13.74 -18.48
N TYR A 299 6.76 -13.13 -19.48
CA TYR A 299 7.63 -11.98 -19.25
C TYR A 299 6.81 -10.69 -19.38
N CYS A 300 6.87 -9.83 -18.38
CA CYS A 300 6.32 -8.49 -18.45
C CYS A 300 7.42 -7.48 -18.78
N ASP A 301 7.28 -6.82 -19.92
CA ASP A 301 8.11 -5.69 -20.33
C ASP A 301 7.40 -4.40 -19.90
N MET A 302 7.87 -3.81 -18.79
CA MET A 302 7.29 -2.62 -18.18
C MET A 302 7.84 -1.31 -18.74
N THR A 303 8.67 -1.39 -19.79
CA THR A 303 9.32 -0.26 -20.46
C THR A 303 8.77 -0.03 -21.87
N ASP A 304 8.41 -1.08 -22.60
CA ASP A 304 7.83 -0.99 -23.94
C ASP A 304 6.45 -0.30 -23.96
N LYS A 305 6.07 0.20 -25.15
CA LYS A 305 4.82 0.93 -25.47
C LYS A 305 4.55 2.04 -24.44
N LYS A 306 5.56 2.88 -24.19
CA LYS A 306 5.53 3.98 -23.21
C LYS A 306 5.29 3.50 -21.77
N GLY A 307 5.77 2.31 -21.44
CA GLY A 307 5.68 1.72 -20.11
C GLY A 307 4.29 1.23 -19.72
N ILE A 308 3.44 0.83 -20.67
CA ILE A 308 2.07 0.33 -20.39
C ILE A 308 2.06 -1.06 -19.71
N GLY A 309 3.18 -1.78 -19.72
CA GLY A 309 3.28 -3.18 -19.28
C GLY A 309 2.83 -4.15 -20.36
N VAL A 310 3.77 -4.61 -21.17
CA VAL A 310 3.53 -5.53 -22.29
C VAL A 310 3.75 -6.96 -21.84
N THR A 311 2.77 -7.82 -22.10
CA THR A 311 2.84 -9.27 -21.88
C THR A 311 3.56 -9.90 -23.06
N VAL A 312 4.71 -10.54 -22.83
CA VAL A 312 5.55 -11.14 -23.86
C VAL A 312 5.59 -12.65 -23.66
N VAL A 313 5.15 -13.41 -24.67
CA VAL A 313 5.13 -14.88 -24.66
C VAL A 313 6.06 -15.43 -25.74
N SER A 314 7.01 -16.26 -25.32
CA SER A 314 8.05 -16.87 -26.18
C SER A 314 7.58 -18.21 -26.76
N HIS A 315 8.21 -18.65 -27.85
CA HIS A 315 7.90 -19.94 -28.51
C HIS A 315 9.14 -20.60 -29.16
N ASP A 316 9.00 -21.88 -29.52
CA ASP A 316 10.07 -22.75 -30.03
C ASP A 316 10.57 -22.44 -31.47
N SER A 317 10.19 -21.31 -32.06
CA SER A 317 10.35 -21.04 -33.49
C SER A 317 10.69 -19.58 -33.82
N GLU A 318 11.36 -18.90 -32.89
CA GLU A 318 11.76 -17.48 -33.03
C GLU A 318 12.98 -17.27 -33.94
N ASN A 319 13.78 -18.31 -34.16
CA ASN A 319 14.95 -18.26 -35.04
C ASN A 319 14.54 -18.27 -36.53
N ARG A 320 15.38 -17.67 -37.38
CA ARG A 320 15.21 -17.71 -38.84
C ARG A 320 15.36 -19.13 -39.39
N MET A 321 14.25 -19.75 -39.81
CA MET A 321 14.20 -21.16 -40.26
C MET A 321 14.16 -21.26 -41.79
N ARG A 322 14.95 -22.18 -42.37
CA ARG A 322 15.01 -22.41 -43.82
C ARG A 322 13.85 -23.28 -44.33
N VAL A 323 13.30 -22.90 -45.48
CA VAL A 323 12.34 -23.65 -46.28
C VAL A 323 13.01 -24.02 -47.61
N TYR A 324 13.18 -25.31 -47.89
CA TYR A 324 13.79 -25.83 -49.12
C TYR A 324 13.34 -27.28 -49.37
N GLY A 325 13.13 -27.68 -50.62
CA GLY A 325 12.68 -29.04 -50.97
C GLY A 325 11.17 -29.33 -50.76
N PHE A 326 10.35 -28.28 -50.63
CA PHE A 326 8.90 -28.35 -50.41
C PHE A 326 8.14 -27.77 -51.61
N ARG A 327 7.92 -28.60 -52.65
CA ARG A 327 7.25 -28.18 -53.90
C ARG A 327 5.74 -27.93 -53.74
N GLY A 328 5.05 -28.74 -52.92
CA GLY A 328 3.59 -28.64 -52.76
C GLY A 328 3.17 -27.41 -51.95
N ARG A 329 2.02 -26.81 -52.27
CA ARG A 329 1.43 -25.66 -51.54
C ARG A 329 1.27 -26.00 -50.05
N GLY A 330 1.94 -25.25 -49.18
CA GLY A 330 1.93 -25.52 -47.74
C GLY A 330 2.41 -26.91 -47.32
N SER A 331 3.28 -27.55 -48.11
CA SER A 331 3.87 -28.87 -47.80
C SER A 331 4.97 -28.77 -46.74
N TYR A 332 5.66 -27.63 -46.64
CA TYR A 332 6.36 -27.28 -45.41
C TYR A 332 5.34 -26.90 -44.35
N SER A 333 5.49 -27.44 -43.14
CA SER A 333 4.70 -27.01 -41.99
C SER A 333 5.57 -26.93 -40.73
N ARG A 334 5.44 -25.83 -39.99
CA ARG A 334 6.08 -25.62 -38.68
C ARG A 334 5.01 -25.21 -37.69
N SER A 335 4.57 -26.16 -36.88
CA SER A 335 3.73 -25.90 -35.70
C SER A 335 4.54 -25.10 -34.68
N ILE A 336 3.87 -24.18 -33.98
CA ILE A 336 4.47 -23.27 -33.01
C ILE A 336 4.08 -23.71 -31.60
N ASN A 337 5.06 -23.98 -30.74
CA ASN A 337 4.86 -24.35 -29.35
C ASN A 337 5.28 -23.22 -28.41
N TYR A 338 4.35 -22.67 -27.64
CA TYR A 338 4.57 -21.57 -26.71
C TYR A 338 5.06 -22.13 -25.37
N THR A 339 6.19 -21.63 -24.87
CA THR A 339 7.02 -22.40 -23.90
C THR A 339 6.41 -22.57 -22.52
N GLU A 340 5.56 -21.64 -22.09
CA GLU A 340 5.03 -21.53 -20.72
C GLU A 340 3.48 -21.39 -20.71
N ALA A 341 2.82 -21.56 -21.87
CA ALA A 341 1.38 -21.30 -22.03
C ALA A 341 0.75 -22.15 -23.14
N ASP A 342 -0.44 -22.70 -22.89
CA ASP A 342 -1.24 -23.41 -23.89
C ASP A 342 -2.16 -22.47 -24.71
N MET A 343 -2.76 -23.00 -25.78
CA MET A 343 -3.63 -22.20 -26.68
C MET A 343 -4.90 -21.68 -26.01
N ALA A 344 -5.43 -22.38 -24.98
CA ALA A 344 -6.59 -21.89 -24.24
C ALA A 344 -6.20 -20.70 -23.35
N GLN A 345 -5.04 -20.79 -22.68
CA GLN A 345 -4.44 -19.70 -21.91
C GLN A 345 -4.17 -18.46 -22.78
N LEU A 346 -3.63 -18.64 -23.98
CA LEU A 346 -3.36 -17.54 -24.91
C LEU A 346 -4.63 -16.95 -25.52
N ALA A 347 -5.69 -17.73 -25.71
CA ALA A 347 -7.02 -17.22 -26.07
C ALA A 347 -7.58 -16.30 -24.96
N LYS A 348 -7.43 -16.66 -23.68
CA LYS A 348 -7.84 -15.80 -22.55
C LYS A 348 -6.99 -14.53 -22.43
N LEU A 349 -5.68 -14.61 -22.67
CA LEU A 349 -4.78 -13.45 -22.69
C LEU A 349 -5.16 -12.43 -23.77
N THR A 350 -5.37 -12.90 -25.01
CA THR A 350 -5.75 -12.02 -26.13
C THR A 350 -7.15 -11.42 -25.94
N ALA A 351 -8.08 -12.16 -25.35
CA ALA A 351 -9.41 -11.66 -25.00
C ALA A 351 -9.36 -10.59 -23.88
N SER A 352 -8.40 -10.68 -22.95
CA SER A 352 -8.26 -9.80 -21.78
C SER A 352 -7.30 -8.61 -21.99
N SER A 353 -6.72 -8.46 -23.18
CA SER A 353 -5.77 -7.40 -23.53
C SER A 353 -6.36 -6.50 -24.62
N ALA A 354 -6.20 -5.18 -24.52
CA ALA A 354 -6.76 -4.25 -25.51
C ALA A 354 -6.22 -4.54 -26.92
N HIS A 355 -4.91 -4.70 -27.03
CA HIS A 355 -4.19 -5.00 -28.27
C HIS A 355 -3.33 -6.26 -28.10
N CYS A 356 -3.13 -6.97 -29.19
CA CYS A 356 -2.06 -7.96 -29.31
C CYS A 356 -1.43 -7.84 -30.70
N GLU A 357 -0.13 -8.05 -30.77
CA GLU A 357 0.64 -8.06 -32.01
C GLU A 357 1.59 -9.27 -32.03
N GLN A 358 1.82 -9.82 -33.21
CA GLN A 358 2.85 -10.83 -33.43
C GLN A 358 3.55 -10.54 -34.76
N PHE A 359 4.88 -10.39 -34.72
CA PHE A 359 5.66 -10.13 -35.94
C PHE A 359 5.79 -11.40 -36.77
N ILE A 360 5.63 -11.30 -38.09
CA ILE A 360 5.87 -12.39 -39.02
C ILE A 360 6.67 -11.89 -40.23
N LYS A 361 7.58 -12.72 -40.72
CA LYS A 361 8.42 -12.44 -41.88
C LYS A 361 8.59 -13.68 -42.76
N TYR A 362 8.58 -13.47 -44.07
CA TYR A 362 9.09 -14.41 -45.05
C TYR A 362 10.10 -13.72 -45.97
N GLU A 363 11.26 -14.34 -46.13
CA GLU A 363 12.30 -13.99 -47.09
C GLU A 363 12.32 -15.07 -48.17
N CYS A 364 12.37 -14.69 -49.44
CA CYS A 364 12.07 -15.59 -50.55
C CYS A 364 13.02 -15.35 -51.73
N LEU A 365 13.30 -16.44 -52.45
CA LEU A 365 14.00 -16.48 -53.71
C LEU A 365 13.18 -17.41 -54.62
N GLY A 366 12.51 -16.88 -55.64
CA GLY A 366 11.61 -17.64 -56.53
C GLY A 366 10.41 -18.34 -55.86
N SER A 367 10.17 -18.12 -54.56
CA SER A 367 9.23 -18.91 -53.75
C SER A 367 7.98 -18.10 -53.38
N ARG A 368 6.85 -18.41 -54.03
CA ARG A 368 5.57 -17.69 -53.91
C ARG A 368 4.95 -17.74 -52.52
N LEU A 369 4.11 -16.75 -52.22
CA LEU A 369 3.36 -16.65 -50.97
C LEU A 369 1.84 -16.69 -51.17
N LEU A 370 1.24 -15.63 -51.75
CA LEU A 370 -0.22 -15.40 -51.86
C LEU A 370 -0.71 -15.24 -53.32
N PHE A 371 0.15 -15.47 -54.32
CA PHE A 371 -0.06 -15.24 -55.75
C PHE A 371 -1.44 -15.62 -56.31
N ASN A 372 -2.17 -14.64 -56.85
CA ASN A 372 -3.39 -14.81 -57.66
C ASN A 372 -4.49 -15.72 -57.04
N GLY A 373 -4.64 -15.70 -55.71
CA GLY A 373 -5.60 -16.54 -55.00
C GLY A 373 -5.06 -17.93 -54.61
N ASP A 374 -4.00 -18.36 -55.28
CA ASP A 374 -3.33 -19.65 -55.15
C ASP A 374 -2.18 -19.57 -54.15
N MET A 375 -2.53 -19.59 -52.86
CA MET A 375 -1.56 -19.42 -51.78
C MET A 375 -0.63 -20.63 -51.62
N TYR A 376 0.68 -20.39 -51.77
CA TYR A 376 1.76 -21.36 -51.53
C TYR A 376 2.26 -21.32 -50.09
N GLY A 377 2.24 -20.16 -49.45
CA GLY A 377 2.56 -19.98 -48.03
C GLY A 377 1.51 -19.18 -47.27
N TRP A 378 1.36 -19.49 -45.97
CA TRP A 378 0.39 -18.84 -45.09
C TRP A 378 0.68 -19.13 -43.61
N TRP A 379 0.04 -18.36 -42.73
CA TRP A 379 -0.04 -18.67 -41.31
C TRP A 379 -1.42 -19.22 -40.94
N VAL A 380 -1.47 -19.98 -39.86
CA VAL A 380 -2.67 -20.62 -39.33
C VAL A 380 -3.04 -19.96 -38.01
N SER A 381 -4.30 -19.54 -37.87
CA SER A 381 -4.81 -18.93 -36.63
C SER A 381 -4.79 -19.92 -35.46
N ARG A 382 -4.92 -19.42 -34.23
CA ARG A 382 -5.12 -20.28 -33.03
C ARG A 382 -6.25 -21.31 -33.19
N ASP A 383 -7.31 -20.90 -33.91
CA ASP A 383 -8.53 -21.68 -34.13
C ASP A 383 -8.40 -22.65 -35.31
N GLY A 384 -7.27 -22.63 -36.03
CA GLY A 384 -6.96 -23.55 -37.13
C GLY A 384 -7.31 -23.02 -38.53
N GLU A 385 -7.75 -21.76 -38.65
CA GLU A 385 -8.11 -21.16 -39.94
C GLU A 385 -6.86 -20.86 -40.78
N LYS A 386 -6.95 -21.11 -42.10
CA LYS A 386 -5.95 -20.70 -43.08
C LYS A 386 -6.09 -19.20 -43.37
N MET A 387 -5.14 -18.41 -42.90
CA MET A 387 -5.18 -16.95 -43.05
C MET A 387 -4.66 -16.53 -44.42
N LYS A 388 -5.41 -15.67 -45.12
CA LYS A 388 -5.19 -15.31 -46.52
C LYS A 388 -4.37 -14.04 -46.75
N TYR A 389 -3.87 -13.42 -45.68
CA TYR A 389 -3.10 -12.20 -45.71
C TYR A 389 -1.78 -12.39 -44.96
N TRP A 390 -0.82 -11.48 -45.18
CA TRP A 390 0.48 -11.51 -44.50
C TRP A 390 0.69 -10.33 -43.54
N GLY A 391 1.84 -10.30 -42.86
CA GLY A 391 2.20 -9.25 -41.90
C GLY A 391 2.01 -7.83 -42.44
N GLY A 392 1.49 -6.94 -41.59
CA GLY A 392 1.15 -5.56 -41.94
C GLY A 392 -0.18 -5.38 -42.68
N VAL A 393 -0.95 -6.45 -42.84
CA VAL A 393 -2.35 -6.46 -43.30
C VAL A 393 -3.14 -7.30 -42.28
N ASP A 394 -4.43 -6.98 -42.05
CA ASP A 394 -5.27 -7.74 -41.09
C ASP A 394 -6.64 -8.20 -41.67
N SER A 395 -6.99 -7.78 -42.89
CA SER A 395 -8.32 -8.04 -43.47
C SER A 395 -8.40 -8.12 -45.00
N VAL A 396 -7.36 -7.75 -45.73
CA VAL A 396 -7.38 -7.77 -47.21
C VAL A 396 -6.73 -9.06 -47.71
N ASP A 397 -7.55 -9.96 -48.24
CA ASP A 397 -7.12 -11.22 -48.83
C ASP A 397 -6.05 -11.01 -49.92
N TYR A 398 -5.08 -11.93 -49.97
CA TYR A 398 -4.02 -12.03 -50.98
C TYR A 398 -3.08 -10.82 -51.07
N LYS A 399 -2.92 -10.08 -49.97
CA LYS A 399 -1.97 -8.95 -49.86
C LYS A 399 -1.02 -9.07 -48.66
N CYS A 400 0.18 -8.53 -48.87
CA CYS A 400 1.17 -8.18 -47.87
C CYS A 400 1.19 -6.66 -47.65
N ALA A 401 1.95 -6.18 -46.65
CA ALA A 401 2.06 -4.75 -46.35
C ALA A 401 2.39 -3.88 -47.60
N CYS A 402 3.28 -4.34 -48.47
CA CYS A 402 3.65 -3.62 -49.68
C CYS A 402 2.49 -3.53 -50.68
N GLY A 403 1.67 -4.58 -50.79
CA GLY A 403 0.55 -4.64 -51.74
C GLY A 403 -0.68 -3.88 -51.26
N LEU A 404 -0.79 -3.62 -49.96
CA LEU A 404 -1.78 -2.70 -49.40
C LEU A 404 -1.37 -1.23 -49.65
N ASN A 405 -0.08 -0.93 -49.51
CA ASN A 405 0.46 0.43 -49.61
C ASN A 405 0.91 0.84 -51.04
N ASN A 406 0.80 -0.06 -52.02
CA ASN A 406 1.33 0.09 -53.39
C ASN A 406 2.86 0.36 -53.44
N THR A 407 3.61 -0.27 -52.54
CA THR A 407 5.08 -0.15 -52.41
C THR A 407 5.83 -1.45 -52.72
N CYS A 408 5.18 -2.47 -53.29
CA CYS A 408 5.90 -3.66 -53.76
C CYS A 408 6.84 -3.31 -54.93
N ALA A 409 7.90 -4.10 -55.10
CA ALA A 409 8.88 -3.90 -56.18
C ALA A 409 8.27 -4.02 -57.60
N ASP A 410 7.16 -4.73 -57.72
CA ASP A 410 6.24 -4.70 -58.87
C ASP A 410 4.81 -4.55 -58.31
N THR A 411 4.11 -3.49 -58.71
CA THR A 411 2.77 -3.15 -58.19
C THR A 411 1.66 -4.03 -58.76
N ASN A 412 1.95 -4.88 -59.75
CA ASN A 412 1.03 -5.91 -60.23
C ASN A 412 0.83 -7.06 -59.22
N TYR A 413 1.69 -7.17 -58.21
CA TYR A 413 1.69 -8.27 -57.23
C TYR A 413 1.21 -7.82 -55.85
N GLY A 414 0.53 -8.72 -55.12
CA GLY A 414 0.04 -8.47 -53.75
C GLY A 414 1.14 -8.50 -52.67
N CYS A 415 2.28 -9.13 -52.99
CA CYS A 415 3.42 -9.35 -52.12
C CYS A 415 4.71 -9.32 -52.95
N ASN A 416 5.84 -8.91 -52.38
CA ASN A 416 7.13 -8.99 -53.05
C ASN A 416 7.50 -10.45 -53.39
N CYS A 417 7.18 -11.40 -52.50
CA CYS A 417 7.47 -12.82 -52.67
C CYS A 417 6.64 -13.53 -53.74
N ASP A 418 5.61 -12.90 -54.28
CA ASP A 418 4.86 -13.47 -55.41
C ASP A 418 5.54 -13.23 -56.76
N ILE A 419 6.58 -12.39 -56.80
CA ILE A 419 7.39 -12.09 -57.99
C ILE A 419 8.43 -13.20 -58.20
N GLU A 420 8.34 -13.91 -59.32
CA GLU A 420 9.33 -14.93 -59.70
C GLU A 420 10.73 -14.34 -59.96
N GLY A 421 11.75 -15.20 -59.81
CA GLY A 421 13.12 -14.92 -60.24
C GLY A 421 14.19 -15.07 -59.14
N ASN A 422 15.44 -14.84 -59.54
CA ASN A 422 16.64 -15.07 -58.72
C ASN A 422 17.04 -13.88 -57.83
N THR A 423 16.09 -13.00 -57.50
CA THR A 423 16.32 -11.87 -56.59
C THR A 423 15.72 -12.20 -55.21
N TRP A 424 16.51 -12.02 -54.15
CA TRP A 424 15.98 -12.13 -52.79
C TRP A 424 15.00 -11.00 -52.49
N ARG A 425 13.84 -11.36 -51.95
CA ARG A 425 12.76 -10.44 -51.58
C ARG A 425 12.27 -10.76 -50.16
N GLU A 426 11.52 -9.83 -49.58
CA GLU A 426 10.96 -9.97 -48.23
C GLU A 426 9.52 -9.42 -48.19
N ASP A 427 8.64 -10.12 -47.47
CA ASP A 427 7.39 -9.58 -46.96
C ASP A 427 7.31 -9.83 -45.44
N SER A 428 7.13 -8.76 -44.69
CA SER A 428 7.13 -8.79 -43.22
C SER A 428 6.19 -7.73 -42.62
N GLY A 429 5.83 -7.94 -41.36
CA GLY A 429 5.04 -6.98 -40.58
C GLY A 429 4.40 -7.60 -39.34
N PHE A 430 3.65 -6.80 -38.61
CA PHE A 430 2.84 -7.30 -37.48
C PHE A 430 1.48 -7.81 -37.97
N LEU A 431 1.06 -8.94 -37.44
CA LEU A 431 -0.32 -9.37 -37.38
C LEU A 431 -0.93 -8.71 -36.13
N THR A 432 -2.08 -8.04 -36.22
CA THR A 432 -2.68 -7.32 -35.06
C THR A 432 -4.11 -7.74 -34.73
N ASN A 433 -4.76 -8.54 -35.59
CA ASN A 433 -6.06 -9.12 -35.32
C ASN A 433 -6.01 -10.16 -34.17
N LYS A 434 -6.16 -9.66 -32.93
CA LYS A 434 -6.12 -10.46 -31.69
C LYS A 434 -7.18 -11.57 -31.60
N SER A 435 -8.20 -11.56 -32.47
CA SER A 435 -9.18 -12.64 -32.57
C SER A 435 -8.64 -13.89 -33.28
N LYS A 436 -7.55 -13.76 -34.05
CA LYS A 436 -6.90 -14.84 -34.81
C LYS A 436 -5.53 -15.22 -34.27
N LEU A 437 -4.89 -14.33 -33.50
CA LEU A 437 -3.65 -14.59 -32.76
C LEU A 437 -3.82 -15.52 -31.55
N PRO A 438 -2.77 -16.20 -31.09
CA PRO A 438 -1.43 -16.27 -31.68
C PRO A 438 -1.37 -17.14 -32.95
N VAL A 439 -0.25 -17.05 -33.68
CA VAL A 439 0.05 -17.96 -34.80
C VAL A 439 0.26 -19.38 -34.27
N LYS A 440 -0.52 -20.34 -34.77
CA LYS A 440 -0.47 -21.77 -34.39
C LYS A 440 0.52 -22.58 -35.22
N GLN A 441 0.63 -22.23 -36.50
CA GLN A 441 1.47 -22.91 -37.47
C GLN A 441 1.77 -21.97 -38.64
N VAL A 442 2.97 -22.07 -39.22
CA VAL A 442 3.28 -21.48 -40.52
C VAL A 442 3.46 -22.58 -41.56
N ARG A 443 3.08 -22.30 -42.80
CA ARG A 443 3.16 -23.21 -43.94
C ARG A 443 3.73 -22.51 -45.15
N PHE A 444 4.52 -23.26 -45.93
CA PHE A 444 5.15 -22.77 -47.16
C PHE A 444 5.21 -23.88 -48.22
N GLY A 445 5.41 -23.48 -49.46
CA GLY A 445 5.54 -24.34 -50.64
C GLY A 445 6.44 -23.65 -51.65
N ASP A 446 6.37 -24.04 -52.93
CA ASP A 446 7.14 -23.39 -54.01
C ASP A 446 8.65 -23.28 -53.69
N ALA A 447 9.20 -24.28 -52.99
CA ALA A 447 10.60 -24.30 -52.58
C ALA A 447 11.28 -25.53 -53.19
N LEU A 448 11.87 -25.38 -54.38
CA LEU A 448 12.54 -26.45 -55.11
C LEU A 448 13.89 -26.83 -54.48
N TYR A 449 14.50 -27.90 -55.00
CA TYR A 449 15.84 -28.34 -54.57
C TYR A 449 16.97 -27.56 -55.25
N TYR A 450 16.71 -27.06 -56.46
CA TYR A 450 17.66 -26.30 -57.30
C TYR A 450 17.02 -24.99 -57.76
N GLY A 451 17.13 -23.95 -56.94
CA GLY A 451 16.52 -22.63 -57.19
C GLY A 451 15.73 -22.16 -55.99
N ASP A 452 14.41 -22.33 -56.07
CA ASP A 452 13.45 -21.65 -55.22
C ASP A 452 13.54 -22.09 -53.75
N LYS A 453 13.58 -21.11 -52.85
CA LYS A 453 13.71 -21.34 -51.40
C LYS A 453 13.35 -20.10 -50.62
N GLY A 454 13.09 -20.28 -49.34
CA GLY A 454 12.84 -19.15 -48.45
C GLY A 454 13.32 -19.37 -47.03
N TYR A 455 13.11 -18.36 -46.21
CA TYR A 455 13.33 -18.39 -44.78
C TYR A 455 12.17 -17.68 -44.09
N HIS A 456 11.63 -18.27 -43.03
CA HIS A 456 10.61 -17.61 -42.22
C HIS A 456 11.17 -17.21 -40.86
N THR A 457 10.53 -16.22 -40.24
CA THR A 457 10.80 -15.80 -38.87
C THR A 457 9.47 -15.37 -38.24
N LEU A 458 9.19 -15.88 -37.04
CA LEU A 458 8.00 -15.54 -36.26
C LEU A 458 8.46 -14.93 -34.94
N GLY A 459 7.96 -13.75 -34.60
CA GLY A 459 8.25 -13.08 -33.34
C GLY A 459 7.33 -13.54 -32.21
N LYS A 460 7.73 -13.21 -30.98
CA LYS A 460 6.94 -13.41 -29.75
C LYS A 460 5.56 -12.78 -29.86
N LEU A 461 4.56 -13.42 -29.25
CA LEU A 461 3.26 -12.78 -29.03
C LEU A 461 3.44 -11.67 -27.99
N ARG A 462 3.03 -10.44 -28.34
CA ARG A 462 3.00 -9.29 -27.43
C ARG A 462 1.56 -8.85 -27.22
N CYS A 463 1.06 -8.83 -25.98
CA CYS A 463 -0.30 -8.41 -25.64
C CYS A 463 -0.30 -7.32 -24.55
N PHE A 464 -1.03 -6.22 -24.77
CA PHE A 464 -0.95 -5.03 -23.93
C PHE A 464 -2.21 -4.16 -23.96
N GLY A 465 -2.31 -3.26 -22.98
CA GLY A 465 -3.41 -2.34 -22.80
C GLY A 465 -4.61 -2.96 -22.06
N LEU A 466 -5.38 -2.10 -21.41
CA LEU A 466 -6.51 -2.47 -20.56
C LEU A 466 -7.82 -2.46 -21.35
N ILE A 467 -8.68 -3.42 -21.05
CA ILE A 467 -10.11 -3.45 -21.40
C ILE A 467 -10.90 -3.14 -20.13
#